data_AF-A0A0S9BYY3-F1
#
_entry.id   AF-A0A0S9BYY3-F1
#
_cell.length_a   1.000
_cell.length_b   1.000
_cell.length_c   1.000
_cell.angle_alpha   90.00
_cell.angle_beta   90.00
_cell.angle_gamma   90.00
#
_symmetry.space_group_name_H-M   'P 1'
#
loop_
_entity.id
_entity.type
_entity.pdbx_description
1 polymer ?
#
loop_
_entity_poly.entity_id
_entity_poly.type
_entity_poly.pdbx_seq_one_letter_code
_entity_poly.pdbx_strand_id
1 'polypeptide(L)'
;MTSRQPISPELRARLVELSTLFLHCREVFVEVNDRYRWSPGPESGAAKAAADLPSPDTRVPDPTGETGHRMIAEVVQTFLLTASGHLGALASLYASVEVHFSPPLLIRAVIENCAHALWVLGDDPDESSENRLARAYLEELLSAEEAKKNAGRMHTKSHPSYLQAERAYKALKRQVLARFPGASREDLGERRLNGQVFPGLESSVMWMYALTEMHGGTIGKDSASGIYGFLSNRTHPTLYPARQRRRWHDEGDGRQVAYVHVEIVDLENEARAALAAFYNALNYTASYFGWPTAEINRLEAQIEEAIPTFFR
;
A
#
# COMPACT_ATOMS: atom_id res chain seq x y z
N MET A 1 -10.11 19.37 29.34
CA MET A 1 -10.64 19.30 27.96
C MET A 1 -11.45 18.02 27.83
N THR A 2 -12.73 18.07 28.15
CA THR A 2 -13.70 17.03 27.79
C THR A 2 -14.11 17.29 26.35
N SER A 3 -13.40 16.66 25.40
CA SER A 3 -13.18 17.18 24.04
C SER A 3 -13.92 16.44 22.92
N ARG A 4 -15.05 15.81 23.19
CA ARG A 4 -15.77 15.01 22.19
C ARG A 4 -17.26 15.33 22.24
N GLN A 5 -17.81 15.78 21.11
CA GLN A 5 -19.25 15.74 20.90
C GLN A 5 -19.71 14.27 20.98
N PRO A 6 -20.90 13.98 21.53
CA PRO A 6 -21.47 12.64 21.47
C PRO A 6 -21.57 12.18 20.01
N ILE A 7 -21.06 10.97 19.75
CA ILE A 7 -21.22 10.33 18.44
C ILE A 7 -22.69 9.97 18.28
N SER A 8 -23.30 10.42 17.19
CA SER A 8 -24.70 10.10 16.92
C SER A 8 -24.90 8.60 16.65
N PRO A 9 -26.08 8.03 16.94
CA PRO A 9 -26.39 6.65 16.60
C PRO A 9 -26.18 6.33 15.11
N GLU A 10 -26.50 7.27 14.23
CA GLU A 10 -26.36 7.14 12.78
C GLU A 10 -24.89 7.05 12.37
N LEU A 11 -24.04 7.94 12.91
CA LEU A 11 -22.58 7.88 12.68
C LEU A 11 -21.99 6.57 13.20
N ARG A 12 -22.41 6.12 14.39
CA ARG A 12 -21.95 4.83 14.92
C ARG A 12 -22.33 3.66 14.01
N ALA A 13 -23.59 3.61 13.55
CA ALA A 13 -24.05 2.55 12.66
C ALA A 13 -23.23 2.53 11.36
N ARG A 14 -22.98 3.71 10.77
CA ARG A 14 -22.17 3.81 9.55
C ARG A 14 -20.72 3.39 9.75
N LEU A 15 -20.12 3.71 10.90
CA LEU A 15 -18.76 3.27 11.21
C LEU A 15 -18.65 1.74 11.36
N VAL A 16 -19.67 1.09 11.92
CA VAL A 16 -19.72 -0.38 12.00
C VAL A 16 -19.79 -0.99 10.60
N GLU A 17 -20.59 -0.42 9.71
CA GLU A 17 -20.69 -0.89 8.32
C GLU A 17 -19.36 -0.75 7.57
N LEU A 18 -18.72 0.41 7.64
CA LEU A 18 -17.39 0.64 7.04
C LEU A 18 -16.31 -0.27 7.67
N SER A 19 -16.38 -0.52 8.98
CA SER A 19 -15.52 -1.48 9.67
C SER A 19 -15.64 -2.88 9.07
N THR A 20 -16.87 -3.33 8.80
CA THR A 20 -17.13 -4.64 8.20
C THR A 20 -16.52 -4.74 6.80
N LEU A 21 -16.62 -3.69 5.97
CA LEU A 21 -15.97 -3.68 4.65
C LEU A 21 -14.45 -3.85 4.74
N PHE A 22 -13.80 -3.15 5.67
CA PHE A 22 -12.36 -3.31 5.86
C PHE A 22 -11.95 -4.73 6.29
N LEU A 23 -12.79 -5.40 7.09
CA LEU A 23 -12.58 -6.82 7.42
C LEU A 23 -12.75 -7.70 6.19
N HIS A 24 -13.78 -7.49 5.38
CA HIS A 24 -13.99 -8.23 4.14
C HIS A 24 -12.79 -8.10 3.19
N CYS A 25 -12.22 -6.90 3.03
CA CYS A 25 -11.00 -6.73 2.23
C CYS A 25 -9.84 -7.61 2.74
N ARG A 26 -9.60 -7.61 4.06
CA ARG A 26 -8.56 -8.44 4.67
C ARG A 26 -8.83 -9.93 4.47
N GLU A 27 -10.06 -10.37 4.70
CA GLU A 27 -10.47 -11.76 4.55
C GLU A 27 -10.32 -12.25 3.12
N VAL A 28 -10.74 -11.45 2.14
CA VAL A 28 -10.60 -11.75 0.71
C VAL A 28 -9.13 -11.91 0.33
N PHE A 29 -8.24 -11.04 0.83
CA PHE A 29 -6.81 -11.21 0.59
C PHE A 29 -6.25 -12.51 1.20
N VAL A 30 -6.62 -12.83 2.44
CA VAL A 30 -6.21 -14.09 3.08
C VAL A 30 -6.72 -15.30 2.29
N GLU A 31 -7.98 -15.27 1.85
CA GLU A 31 -8.59 -16.33 1.03
C GLU A 31 -7.83 -16.53 -0.29
N VAL A 32 -7.57 -15.44 -1.02
CA VAL A 32 -6.79 -15.45 -2.28
C VAL A 32 -5.37 -15.97 -2.02
N ASN A 33 -4.70 -15.47 -0.99
CA ASN A 33 -3.36 -15.91 -0.60
C ASN A 33 -3.31 -17.42 -0.32
N ASP A 34 -4.25 -17.93 0.47
CA ASP A 34 -4.26 -19.34 0.89
C ASP A 34 -4.66 -20.28 -0.24
N ARG A 35 -5.60 -19.85 -1.10
CA ARG A 35 -6.09 -20.62 -2.23
C ARG A 35 -5.06 -20.73 -3.34
N TYR A 36 -4.47 -19.61 -3.76
CA TYR A 36 -3.61 -19.57 -4.94
C TYR A 36 -2.13 -19.68 -4.60
N ARG A 37 -1.74 -19.39 -3.35
CA ARG A 37 -0.36 -19.49 -2.86
C ARG A 37 0.65 -18.84 -3.81
N TRP A 38 0.26 -17.70 -4.38
CA TRP A 38 1.10 -16.93 -5.30
C TRP A 38 1.56 -17.72 -6.54
N SER A 39 0.85 -18.79 -6.90
CA SER A 39 1.15 -19.61 -8.06
C SER A 39 0.52 -19.02 -9.31
N PRO A 40 1.27 -18.84 -10.42
CA PRO A 40 0.71 -18.32 -11.66
C PRO A 40 -0.35 -19.24 -12.26
N GLY A 41 -1.47 -18.66 -12.70
CA GLY A 41 -2.41 -19.31 -13.60
C GLY A 41 -1.82 -19.45 -15.01
N PRO A 42 -2.29 -20.42 -15.82
CA PRO A 42 -1.80 -20.61 -17.18
C PRO A 42 -2.03 -19.36 -18.03
N GLU A 43 -1.12 -19.10 -18.97
CA GLU A 43 -1.19 -17.98 -19.94
C GLU A 43 -1.20 -16.57 -19.32
N SER A 44 -1.02 -16.46 -18.00
CA SER A 44 -0.98 -15.19 -17.28
C SER A 44 0.35 -14.44 -17.46
N GLY A 45 0.35 -13.14 -17.14
CA GLY A 45 1.58 -12.34 -17.09
C GLY A 45 2.60 -12.89 -16.08
N ALA A 46 2.12 -13.43 -14.95
CA ALA A 46 2.96 -14.12 -13.98
C ALA A 46 3.54 -15.45 -14.53
N ALA A 47 2.80 -16.19 -15.37
CA ALA A 47 3.30 -17.41 -15.99
C ALA A 47 4.37 -17.12 -17.04
N LYS A 48 4.20 -16.05 -17.82
CA LYS A 48 5.24 -15.51 -18.72
C LYS A 48 6.49 -15.14 -17.91
N ALA A 49 6.33 -14.39 -16.82
CA ALA A 49 7.45 -14.07 -15.95
C ALA A 49 8.13 -15.30 -15.35
N ALA A 50 7.37 -16.34 -14.97
CA ALA A 50 7.94 -17.59 -14.48
C ALA A 50 8.76 -18.35 -15.54
N ALA A 51 8.34 -18.30 -16.80
CA ALA A 51 9.08 -18.86 -17.92
C ALA A 51 10.36 -18.05 -18.24
N ASP A 52 10.26 -16.72 -18.25
CA ASP A 52 11.37 -15.80 -18.54
C ASP A 52 12.41 -15.76 -17.40
N LEU A 53 11.94 -15.88 -16.16
CA LEU A 53 12.68 -15.68 -14.92
C LEU A 53 12.54 -16.89 -13.99
N PRO A 54 13.22 -18.01 -14.29
CA PRO A 54 13.18 -19.19 -13.45
C PRO A 54 13.60 -18.86 -12.02
N SER A 55 13.00 -19.56 -11.06
CA SER A 55 13.30 -19.44 -9.64
C SER A 55 13.60 -20.83 -9.07
N PRO A 56 14.77 -21.06 -8.43
CA PRO A 56 15.81 -20.07 -8.15
C PRO A 56 16.53 -19.56 -9.41
N ASP A 57 16.91 -18.28 -9.40
CA ASP A 57 17.61 -17.62 -10.51
C ASP A 57 19.10 -17.99 -10.48
N THR A 58 19.54 -18.76 -11.47
CA THR A 58 20.93 -19.26 -11.56
C THR A 58 21.96 -18.17 -11.83
N ARG A 59 21.53 -16.95 -12.21
CA ARG A 59 22.42 -15.79 -12.37
C ARG A 59 22.68 -15.05 -11.06
N VAL A 60 22.00 -15.43 -9.98
CA VAL A 60 22.15 -14.83 -8.66
C VAL A 60 23.04 -15.75 -7.79
N PRO A 61 24.27 -15.34 -7.44
CA PRO A 61 25.12 -16.13 -6.55
C PRO A 61 24.63 -16.04 -5.10
N ASP A 62 24.66 -17.16 -4.39
CA ASP A 62 24.35 -17.28 -2.95
C ASP A 62 23.07 -16.50 -2.56
N PRO A 63 21.89 -16.85 -3.12
CA PRO A 63 20.66 -16.12 -2.87
C PRO A 63 20.32 -16.13 -1.37
N THR A 64 19.96 -14.96 -0.84
CA THR A 64 19.60 -14.78 0.58
C THR A 64 18.08 -14.74 0.81
N GLY A 65 17.31 -14.88 -0.26
CA GLY A 65 15.84 -14.82 -0.30
C GLY A 65 15.32 -15.29 -1.66
N GLU A 66 14.09 -14.91 -1.97
CA GLU A 66 13.46 -15.22 -3.26
C GLU A 66 14.20 -14.57 -4.45
N THR A 67 14.16 -15.24 -5.60
CA THR A 67 14.80 -14.77 -6.85
C THR A 67 13.91 -15.04 -8.05
N GLY A 68 14.27 -14.50 -9.22
CA GLY A 68 13.48 -14.66 -10.44
C GLY A 68 12.03 -14.17 -10.28
N HIS A 69 11.07 -14.85 -10.88
CA HIS A 69 9.65 -14.47 -10.76
C HIS A 69 9.12 -14.51 -9.31
N ARG A 70 9.66 -15.39 -8.44
CA ARG A 70 9.23 -15.46 -7.04
C ARG A 70 9.60 -14.21 -6.25
N MET A 71 10.66 -13.48 -6.64
CA MET A 71 10.98 -12.18 -6.05
C MET A 71 9.90 -11.12 -6.36
N ILE A 72 9.35 -11.13 -7.58
CA ILE A 72 8.25 -10.23 -7.96
C ILE A 72 7.02 -10.54 -7.08
N ALA A 73 6.68 -11.83 -6.96
CA ALA A 73 5.57 -12.27 -6.13
C ALA A 73 5.75 -11.90 -4.65
N GLU A 74 6.93 -12.14 -4.07
CA GLU A 74 7.25 -11.85 -2.66
C GLU A 74 7.05 -10.36 -2.33
N VAL A 75 7.54 -9.46 -3.19
CA VAL A 75 7.42 -8.01 -2.96
C VAL A 75 5.96 -7.57 -3.04
N VAL A 76 5.23 -7.99 -4.07
CA VAL A 76 3.81 -7.67 -4.24
C VAL A 76 2.97 -8.24 -3.09
N GLN A 77 3.25 -9.48 -2.69
CA GLN A 77 2.62 -10.14 -1.54
C GLN A 77 2.83 -9.38 -0.26
N THR A 78 4.07 -8.99 0.02
CA THR A 78 4.43 -8.30 1.26
C THR A 78 3.68 -6.98 1.39
N PHE A 79 3.58 -6.20 0.30
CA PHE A 79 2.84 -4.95 0.30
C PHE A 79 1.33 -5.16 0.46
N LEU A 80 0.72 -6.08 -0.29
CA LEU A 80 -0.72 -6.34 -0.16
C LEU A 80 -1.09 -6.95 1.19
N LEU A 81 -0.23 -7.82 1.76
CA LEU A 81 -0.39 -8.33 3.12
C LEU A 81 -0.38 -7.19 4.13
N THR A 82 0.59 -6.28 4.02
CA THR A 82 0.71 -5.11 4.89
C THR A 82 -0.50 -4.19 4.78
N ALA A 83 -0.96 -3.90 3.56
CA ALA A 83 -2.17 -3.14 3.31
C ALA A 83 -3.42 -3.81 3.93
N SER A 84 -3.56 -5.12 3.77
CA SER A 84 -4.67 -5.89 4.36
C SER A 84 -4.65 -5.84 5.91
N GLY A 85 -3.46 -5.86 6.50
CA GLY A 85 -3.27 -5.70 7.94
C GLY A 85 -3.69 -4.32 8.43
N HIS A 86 -3.33 -3.27 7.70
CA HIS A 86 -3.77 -1.90 7.99
C HIS A 86 -5.28 -1.71 7.86
N LEU A 87 -5.94 -2.38 6.92
CA LEU A 87 -7.40 -2.42 6.83
C LEU A 87 -8.02 -3.11 8.05
N GLY A 88 -7.45 -4.21 8.53
CA GLY A 88 -7.89 -4.85 9.77
C GLY A 88 -7.75 -3.93 11.01
N ALA A 89 -6.71 -3.08 11.04
CA ALA A 89 -6.55 -2.07 12.08
C ALA A 89 -7.58 -0.92 11.93
N LEU A 90 -7.87 -0.47 10.70
CA LEU A 90 -8.93 0.51 10.43
C LEU A 90 -10.30 0.02 10.88
N ALA A 91 -10.63 -1.25 10.62
CA ALA A 91 -11.85 -1.88 11.13
C ALA A 91 -11.97 -1.72 12.65
N SER A 92 -10.91 -2.07 13.37
CA SER A 92 -10.89 -1.97 14.84
C SER A 92 -11.09 -0.53 15.34
N LEU A 93 -10.49 0.46 14.67
CA LEU A 93 -10.67 1.88 15.01
C LEU A 93 -12.10 2.36 14.71
N TYR A 94 -12.68 1.96 13.59
CA TYR A 94 -14.01 2.38 13.20
C TYR A 94 -15.08 1.75 14.12
N ALA A 95 -14.96 0.46 14.42
CA ALA A 95 -15.84 -0.24 15.36
C ALA A 95 -15.80 0.36 16.78
N SER A 96 -14.62 0.82 17.22
CA SER A 96 -14.44 1.50 18.52
C SER A 96 -14.71 3.01 18.49
N VAL A 97 -15.00 3.57 17.31
CA VAL A 97 -15.22 5.01 17.07
C VAL A 97 -13.99 5.89 17.37
N GLU A 98 -12.80 5.33 17.29
CA GLU A 98 -11.53 6.06 17.40
C GLU A 98 -11.10 6.66 16.04
N VAL A 99 -11.93 7.56 15.52
CA VAL A 99 -11.86 8.06 14.12
C VAL A 99 -11.22 9.45 13.95
N HIS A 100 -10.79 10.07 15.04
CA HIS A 100 -10.42 11.49 15.02
C HIS A 100 -9.04 11.75 14.41
N PHE A 101 -8.06 10.89 14.68
CA PHE A 101 -6.64 11.17 14.36
C PHE A 101 -5.91 9.99 13.73
N SER A 102 -6.18 8.77 14.18
CA SER A 102 -5.46 7.57 13.74
C SER A 102 -5.79 7.09 12.32
N PRO A 103 -7.05 7.13 11.83
CA PRO A 103 -7.37 6.54 10.53
C PRO A 103 -6.56 7.05 9.33
N PRO A 104 -6.29 8.35 9.16
CA PRO A 104 -5.51 8.85 8.02
C PRO A 104 -4.13 8.24 7.90
N LEU A 105 -3.49 7.91 9.02
CA LEU A 105 -2.19 7.23 9.04
C LEU A 105 -2.29 5.86 8.37
N LEU A 106 -3.31 5.09 8.72
CA LEU A 106 -3.53 3.76 8.18
C LEU A 106 -4.04 3.80 6.74
N ILE A 107 -4.93 4.75 6.41
CA ILE A 107 -5.42 4.94 5.03
C ILE A 107 -4.25 5.29 4.10
N ARG A 108 -3.39 6.22 4.51
CA ARG A 108 -2.17 6.55 3.76
C ARG A 108 -1.28 5.31 3.58
N ALA A 109 -1.06 4.55 4.65
CA ALA A 109 -0.27 3.33 4.58
C ALA A 109 -0.87 2.30 3.61
N VAL A 110 -2.19 2.07 3.63
CA VAL A 110 -2.88 1.19 2.67
C VAL A 110 -2.60 1.66 1.24
N ILE A 111 -2.83 2.94 0.95
CA ILE A 111 -2.65 3.53 -0.37
C ILE A 111 -1.19 3.40 -0.85
N GLU A 112 -0.21 3.71 0.00
CA GLU A 112 1.21 3.62 -0.34
C GLU A 112 1.61 2.16 -0.64
N ASN A 113 1.23 1.21 0.23
CA ASN A 113 1.53 -0.21 -0.02
C ASN A 113 0.92 -0.71 -1.34
N CYS A 114 -0.34 -0.35 -1.62
CA CYS A 114 -1.01 -0.72 -2.87
C CYS A 114 -0.31 -0.10 -4.09
N ALA A 115 0.13 1.16 -3.98
CA ALA A 115 0.85 1.85 -5.05
C ALA A 115 2.20 1.20 -5.36
N HIS A 116 2.94 0.77 -4.34
CA HIS A 116 4.20 0.05 -4.52
C HIS A 116 3.99 -1.35 -5.13
N ALA A 117 2.97 -2.08 -4.70
CA ALA A 117 2.61 -3.37 -5.32
C ALA A 117 2.32 -3.21 -6.82
N LEU A 118 1.51 -2.22 -7.20
CA LEU A 118 1.18 -1.95 -8.60
C LEU A 118 2.38 -1.45 -9.40
N TRP A 119 3.22 -0.60 -8.81
CA TRP A 119 4.43 -0.11 -9.49
C TRP A 119 5.34 -1.27 -9.89
N VAL A 120 5.55 -2.25 -9.01
CA VAL A 120 6.34 -3.44 -9.31
C VAL A 120 5.75 -4.22 -10.50
N LEU A 121 4.42 -4.36 -10.56
CA LEU A 121 3.74 -5.06 -11.66
C LEU A 121 3.72 -4.28 -12.98
N GLY A 122 3.80 -2.94 -12.94
CA GLY A 122 3.71 -2.08 -14.13
C GLY A 122 2.32 -2.02 -14.74
N ASP A 123 2.16 -1.20 -15.78
CA ASP A 123 0.92 -0.96 -16.52
C ASP A 123 0.88 -1.64 -17.90
N ASP A 124 2.04 -1.92 -18.49
CA ASP A 124 2.15 -2.58 -19.79
C ASP A 124 2.19 -4.12 -19.65
N PRO A 125 1.16 -4.87 -20.09
CA PRO A 125 1.16 -6.33 -20.00
C PRO A 125 2.25 -7.00 -20.87
N ASP A 126 2.72 -6.30 -21.91
CA ASP A 126 3.72 -6.80 -22.84
C ASP A 126 5.16 -6.46 -22.42
N GLU A 127 5.34 -5.60 -21.39
CA GLU A 127 6.68 -5.22 -20.95
C GLU A 127 7.49 -6.44 -20.51
N SER A 128 8.81 -6.30 -20.61
CA SER A 128 9.74 -7.35 -20.21
C SER A 128 9.60 -7.71 -18.74
N SER A 129 9.57 -9.02 -18.44
CA SER A 129 9.66 -9.55 -17.08
C SER A 129 10.88 -9.03 -16.31
N GLU A 130 11.98 -8.72 -17.01
CA GLU A 130 13.19 -8.11 -16.43
C GLU A 130 12.92 -6.73 -15.80
N ASN A 131 12.00 -5.93 -16.37
CA ASN A 131 11.64 -4.62 -15.80
C ASN A 131 10.93 -4.79 -14.46
N ARG A 132 9.98 -5.73 -14.38
CA ARG A 132 9.27 -6.05 -13.12
C ARG A 132 10.23 -6.56 -12.06
N LEU A 133 11.15 -7.45 -12.43
CA LEU A 133 12.20 -7.93 -11.54
C LEU A 133 13.12 -6.80 -11.07
N ALA A 134 13.49 -5.88 -11.95
CA ALA A 134 14.29 -4.71 -11.59
C ALA A 134 13.56 -3.83 -10.57
N ARG A 135 12.26 -3.58 -10.74
CA ARG A 135 11.45 -2.84 -9.76
C ARG A 135 11.38 -3.56 -8.41
N ALA A 136 11.15 -4.87 -8.41
CA ALA A 136 11.16 -5.69 -7.19
C ALA A 136 12.51 -5.61 -6.45
N TYR A 137 13.64 -5.69 -7.16
CA TYR A 137 14.96 -5.52 -6.53
C TYR A 137 15.21 -4.09 -6.02
N LEU A 138 14.66 -3.06 -6.65
CA LEU A 138 14.77 -1.69 -6.16
C LEU A 138 14.02 -1.51 -4.82
N GLU A 139 12.84 -2.14 -4.66
CA GLU A 139 12.13 -2.19 -3.36
C GLU A 139 12.98 -2.87 -2.30
N GLU A 140 13.49 -4.07 -2.60
CA GLU A 140 14.28 -4.84 -1.64
C GLU A 140 15.59 -4.11 -1.27
N LEU A 141 16.24 -3.45 -2.23
CA LEU A 141 17.43 -2.64 -1.98
C LEU A 141 17.14 -1.46 -1.06
N LEU A 142 16.01 -0.77 -1.28
CA LEU A 142 15.61 0.35 -0.42
C LEU A 142 15.30 -0.15 0.99
N SER A 143 14.54 -1.25 1.11
CA SER A 143 14.20 -1.89 2.39
C SER A 143 15.46 -2.28 3.18
N ALA A 144 16.40 -3.00 2.55
CA ALA A 144 17.65 -3.39 3.18
C ALA A 144 18.53 -2.17 3.54
N GLU A 145 18.50 -1.12 2.73
CA GLU A 145 19.22 0.13 3.04
C GLU A 145 18.65 0.81 4.29
N GLU A 146 17.33 0.96 4.37
CA GLU A 146 16.66 1.58 5.51
C GLU A 146 16.79 0.73 6.78
N ALA A 147 16.71 -0.60 6.68
CA ALA A 147 16.99 -1.49 7.81
C ALA A 147 18.40 -1.28 8.38
N LYS A 148 19.42 -1.22 7.51
CA LYS A 148 20.80 -0.91 7.89
C LYS A 148 20.92 0.48 8.53
N LYS A 149 20.33 1.52 7.92
CA LYS A 149 20.35 2.90 8.46
C LYS A 149 19.72 2.95 9.85
N ASN A 150 18.55 2.36 10.01
CA ASN A 150 17.79 2.41 11.26
C ASN A 150 18.46 1.58 12.37
N ALA A 151 18.97 0.39 12.08
CA ALA A 151 19.76 -0.39 13.04
C ALA A 151 20.98 0.40 13.55
N GLY A 152 21.66 1.13 12.67
CA GLY A 152 22.81 1.96 13.03
C GLY A 152 22.47 3.28 13.73
N ARG A 153 21.20 3.74 13.68
CA ARG A 153 20.72 4.93 14.40
C ARG A 153 20.16 4.58 15.78
N MET A 154 19.44 3.46 15.88
CA MET A 154 18.89 2.95 17.15
C MET A 154 20.00 2.40 18.06
N HIS A 155 21.09 1.93 17.47
CA HIS A 155 22.26 1.41 18.17
C HIS A 155 23.54 2.04 17.62
N THR A 156 24.69 1.41 17.87
CA THR A 156 25.96 1.78 17.25
C THR A 156 26.24 0.88 16.04
N LYS A 157 27.17 1.31 15.17
CA LYS A 157 27.62 0.50 14.02
C LYS A 157 28.41 -0.76 14.39
N SER A 158 28.77 -0.94 15.66
CA SER A 158 29.37 -2.16 16.17
C SER A 158 28.34 -3.16 16.70
N HIS A 159 27.06 -2.78 16.80
CA HIS A 159 26.02 -3.64 17.33
C HIS A 159 25.70 -4.79 16.35
N PRO A 160 25.44 -6.03 16.83
CA PRO A 160 25.17 -7.18 15.96
C PRO A 160 24.06 -6.97 14.93
N SER A 161 22.99 -6.25 15.28
CA SER A 161 21.88 -5.96 14.35
C SER A 161 22.32 -5.09 13.17
N TYR A 162 23.16 -4.07 13.39
CA TYR A 162 23.73 -3.28 12.29
C TYR A 162 24.65 -4.14 11.42
N LEU A 163 25.54 -4.93 12.03
CA LEU A 163 26.46 -5.80 11.29
C LEU A 163 25.72 -6.85 10.46
N GLN A 164 24.59 -7.37 10.95
CA GLN A 164 23.72 -8.26 10.19
C GLN A 164 23.04 -7.55 9.01
N ALA A 165 22.40 -6.41 9.27
CA ALA A 165 21.72 -5.63 8.23
C ALA A 165 22.69 -5.10 7.15
N GLU A 166 23.90 -4.68 7.56
CA GLU A 166 24.95 -4.26 6.63
C GLU A 166 25.44 -5.43 5.75
N ARG A 167 25.62 -6.63 6.33
CA ARG A 167 25.98 -7.83 5.57
C ARG A 167 24.89 -8.20 4.57
N ALA A 168 23.62 -8.19 4.98
CA ALA A 168 22.47 -8.46 4.11
C ALA A 168 22.39 -7.44 2.96
N TYR A 169 22.45 -6.14 3.26
CA TYR A 169 22.45 -5.08 2.25
C TYR A 169 23.62 -5.23 1.25
N LYS A 170 24.83 -5.53 1.73
CA LYS A 170 25.99 -5.76 0.85
C LYS A 170 25.83 -7.04 0.01
N ALA A 171 25.23 -8.10 0.55
CA ALA A 171 24.97 -9.34 -0.16
C ALA A 171 23.96 -9.11 -1.29
N LEU A 172 22.82 -8.50 -0.98
CA LEU A 172 21.79 -8.13 -1.95
C LEU A 172 22.36 -7.24 -3.06
N LYS A 173 23.15 -6.21 -2.73
CA LYS A 173 23.78 -5.35 -3.75
C LYS A 173 24.71 -6.14 -4.68
N ARG A 174 25.42 -7.15 -4.19
CA ARG A 174 26.23 -8.05 -5.05
C ARG A 174 25.35 -8.94 -5.93
N GLN A 175 24.28 -9.50 -5.38
CA GLN A 175 23.31 -10.32 -6.11
C GLN A 175 22.69 -9.53 -7.28
N VAL A 176 22.25 -8.28 -7.03
CA VAL A 176 21.69 -7.40 -8.05
C VAL A 176 22.71 -7.08 -9.14
N LEU A 177 23.95 -6.71 -8.77
CA LEU A 177 24.99 -6.42 -9.77
C LEU A 177 25.41 -7.64 -10.58
N ALA A 178 25.36 -8.84 -10.00
CA ALA A 178 25.59 -10.09 -10.73
C ALA A 178 24.45 -10.38 -11.71
N ARG A 179 23.21 -10.13 -11.29
CA ARG A 179 22.00 -10.40 -12.08
C ARG A 179 21.77 -9.41 -13.21
N PHE A 180 22.16 -8.16 -13.01
CA PHE A 180 22.06 -7.07 -13.98
C PHE A 180 23.46 -6.54 -14.30
N PRO A 181 24.23 -7.22 -15.18
CA PRO A 181 25.63 -6.87 -15.44
C PRO A 181 25.81 -5.48 -16.09
N GLY A 182 24.75 -4.91 -16.66
CA GLY A 182 24.74 -3.53 -17.15
C GLY A 182 24.53 -2.47 -16.07
N ALA A 183 24.22 -2.87 -14.83
CA ALA A 183 24.03 -1.94 -13.72
C ALA A 183 25.36 -1.60 -13.04
N SER A 184 25.53 -0.34 -12.68
CA SER A 184 26.67 0.14 -11.90
C SER A 184 26.29 0.40 -10.43
N ARG A 185 27.30 0.62 -9.57
CA ARG A 185 27.06 1.01 -8.18
C ARG A 185 26.44 2.40 -8.06
N GLU A 186 26.69 3.26 -9.04
CA GLU A 186 26.17 4.62 -9.15
C GLU A 186 24.68 4.58 -9.49
N ASP A 187 24.28 3.78 -10.48
CA ASP A 187 22.86 3.57 -10.83
C ASP A 187 22.05 3.14 -9.60
N LEU A 188 22.56 2.16 -8.85
CA LEU A 188 21.91 1.71 -7.62
C LEU A 188 21.87 2.79 -6.52
N GLY A 189 22.84 3.71 -6.51
CA GLY A 189 22.83 4.88 -5.62
C GLY A 189 21.78 5.92 -6.01
N GLU A 190 21.49 6.05 -7.31
CA GLU A 190 20.41 6.86 -7.87
C GLU A 190 19.04 6.14 -7.87
N ARG A 191 18.97 4.93 -7.31
CA ARG A 191 17.79 4.05 -7.32
C ARG A 191 17.29 3.73 -8.72
N ARG A 192 18.24 3.40 -9.60
CA ARG A 192 17.99 3.01 -11.00
C ARG A 192 18.46 1.59 -11.25
N LEU A 193 17.68 0.83 -12.00
CA LEU A 193 18.01 -0.53 -12.41
C LEU A 193 17.26 -0.90 -13.69
N ASN A 194 17.97 -1.39 -14.71
CA ASN A 194 17.39 -1.81 -15.99
C ASN A 194 16.46 -0.75 -16.63
N GLY A 195 16.87 0.53 -16.59
CA GLY A 195 16.08 1.67 -17.09
C GLY A 195 14.90 2.07 -16.19
N GLN A 196 14.59 1.32 -15.14
CA GLN A 196 13.56 1.66 -14.16
C GLN A 196 14.12 2.62 -13.11
N VAL A 197 13.30 3.57 -12.67
CA VAL A 197 13.64 4.56 -11.64
C VAL A 197 12.67 4.39 -10.48
N PHE A 198 13.19 4.23 -9.27
CA PHE A 198 12.36 4.10 -8.09
C PHE A 198 11.58 5.40 -7.81
N PRO A 199 10.23 5.36 -7.76
CA PRO A 199 9.43 6.56 -7.54
C PRO A 199 9.48 7.00 -6.07
N GLY A 200 9.27 8.30 -5.84
CA GLY A 200 8.89 8.78 -4.50
C GLY A 200 7.48 8.34 -4.13
N LEU A 201 7.14 8.38 -2.83
CA LEU A 201 5.84 7.94 -2.31
C LEU A 201 4.64 8.63 -2.98
N GLU A 202 4.69 9.96 -3.13
CA GLU A 202 3.60 10.69 -3.81
C GLU A 202 3.51 10.29 -5.29
N SER A 203 4.66 10.13 -5.95
CA SER A 203 4.72 9.76 -7.36
C SER A 203 4.18 8.36 -7.62
N SER A 204 4.44 7.39 -6.73
CA SER A 204 3.87 6.04 -6.86
C SER A 204 2.35 6.06 -6.69
N VAL A 205 1.83 6.82 -5.72
CA VAL A 205 0.38 6.96 -5.50
C VAL A 205 -0.31 7.63 -6.70
N MET A 206 0.26 8.72 -7.23
CA MET A 206 -0.27 9.38 -8.42
C MET A 206 -0.25 8.46 -9.65
N TRP A 207 0.83 7.68 -9.83
CA TRP A 207 0.94 6.71 -10.91
C TRP A 207 -0.11 5.61 -10.80
N MET A 208 -0.31 5.05 -9.60
CA MET A 208 -1.35 4.06 -9.34
C MET A 208 -2.74 4.59 -9.72
N TYR A 209 -3.12 5.78 -9.23
CA TYR A 209 -4.46 6.28 -9.49
C TYR A 209 -4.67 6.63 -10.97
N ALA A 210 -3.66 7.14 -11.66
CA ALA A 210 -3.71 7.32 -13.11
C ALA A 210 -3.92 5.99 -13.86
N LEU A 211 -3.25 4.91 -13.42
CA LEU A 211 -3.49 3.57 -13.96
C LEU A 211 -4.93 3.12 -13.71
N THR A 212 -5.45 3.27 -12.49
CA THR A 212 -6.81 2.85 -12.18
C THR A 212 -7.86 3.66 -12.96
N GLU A 213 -7.63 4.96 -13.17
CA GLU A 213 -8.50 5.84 -13.96
C GLU A 213 -8.60 5.37 -15.41
N MET A 214 -7.49 4.95 -16.04
CA MET A 214 -7.50 4.37 -17.39
C MET A 214 -8.36 3.11 -17.52
N HIS A 215 -8.61 2.42 -16.40
CA HIS A 215 -9.42 1.20 -16.33
C HIS A 215 -10.78 1.41 -15.65
N GLY A 216 -11.28 2.65 -15.59
CA GLY A 216 -12.62 2.98 -15.11
C GLY A 216 -12.72 3.35 -13.63
N GLY A 217 -11.59 3.53 -12.94
CA GLY A 217 -11.54 4.10 -11.60
C GLY A 217 -11.99 5.57 -11.57
N THR A 218 -12.59 5.99 -10.46
CA THR A 218 -13.20 7.33 -10.30
C THR A 218 -12.26 8.38 -9.70
N ILE A 219 -11.09 7.97 -9.20
CA ILE A 219 -10.09 8.86 -8.60
C ILE A 219 -9.00 9.15 -9.63
N GLY A 220 -9.09 10.31 -10.27
CA GLY A 220 -8.06 10.78 -11.20
C GLY A 220 -6.82 11.35 -10.52
N LYS A 221 -5.79 11.62 -11.33
CA LYS A 221 -4.45 12.05 -10.87
C LYS A 221 -4.45 13.29 -9.95
N ASP A 222 -5.23 14.31 -10.26
CA ASP A 222 -5.27 15.55 -9.46
C ASP A 222 -5.93 15.31 -8.09
N SER A 223 -7.03 14.55 -8.08
CA SER A 223 -7.68 14.10 -6.85
C SER A 223 -6.75 13.25 -6.01
N ALA A 224 -5.98 12.35 -6.63
CA ALA A 224 -4.99 11.51 -5.95
C ALA A 224 -3.89 12.34 -5.26
N SER A 225 -3.34 13.35 -5.93
CA SER A 225 -2.35 14.25 -5.30
C SER A 225 -2.98 15.03 -4.13
N GLY A 226 -4.19 15.55 -4.28
CA GLY A 226 -4.93 16.20 -3.20
C GLY A 226 -5.18 15.30 -1.99
N ILE A 227 -5.64 14.06 -2.23
CA ILE A 227 -5.86 13.04 -1.19
C ILE A 227 -4.54 12.73 -0.49
N TYR A 228 -3.48 12.46 -1.24
CA TYR A 228 -2.16 12.15 -0.68
C TYR A 228 -1.62 13.29 0.18
N GLY A 229 -1.66 14.52 -0.35
CA GLY A 229 -1.21 15.71 0.37
C GLY A 229 -2.03 15.97 1.65
N PHE A 230 -3.34 15.78 1.60
CA PHE A 230 -4.20 15.90 2.79
C PHE A 230 -3.88 14.84 3.83
N LEU A 231 -3.84 13.56 3.45
CA LEU A 231 -3.51 12.47 4.36
C LEU A 231 -2.11 12.63 4.96
N SER A 232 -1.12 13.00 4.15
CA SER A 232 0.24 13.29 4.61
C SER A 232 0.27 14.37 5.70
N ASN A 233 -0.46 15.47 5.49
CA ASN A 233 -0.61 16.52 6.50
C ASN A 233 -1.38 16.08 7.75
N ARG A 234 -2.17 15.01 7.67
CA ARG A 234 -2.81 14.39 8.84
C ARG A 234 -1.92 13.40 9.57
N THR A 235 -0.88 12.90 8.92
CA THR A 235 0.12 12.01 9.52
C THR A 235 1.28 12.77 10.18
N HIS A 236 1.61 13.95 9.66
CA HIS A 236 2.70 14.78 10.17
C HIS A 236 2.17 15.90 11.07
N PRO A 237 3.03 16.54 11.90
CA PRO A 237 2.67 17.70 12.70
C PRO A 237 2.28 18.94 11.86
N THR A 238 1.07 18.92 11.28
CA THR A 238 0.48 20.03 10.54
C THR A 238 -0.79 20.52 11.22
N LEU A 239 -0.92 21.84 11.39
CA LEU A 239 -1.99 22.43 12.20
C LEU A 239 -3.35 22.44 11.51
N TYR A 240 -3.40 22.67 10.20
CA TYR A 240 -4.66 22.95 9.50
C TYR A 240 -5.66 21.79 9.54
N PRO A 241 -5.29 20.50 9.39
CA PRO A 241 -6.29 19.44 9.34
C PRO A 241 -6.99 19.26 10.69
N ALA A 242 -6.25 19.40 11.79
CA ALA A 242 -6.81 19.38 13.13
C ALA A 242 -7.68 20.62 13.41
N ARG A 243 -7.31 21.79 12.86
CA ARG A 243 -8.07 23.04 13.03
C ARG A 243 -9.35 23.08 12.20
N GLN A 244 -9.36 22.55 10.98
CA GLN A 244 -10.54 22.49 10.11
C GLN A 244 -11.68 21.65 10.71
N ARG A 245 -11.32 20.64 11.51
CA ARG A 245 -12.27 19.83 12.27
C ARG A 245 -12.76 20.49 13.56
N ARG A 246 -12.24 21.67 13.94
CA ARG A 246 -12.75 22.36 15.13
C ARG A 246 -14.05 23.09 14.83
N ARG A 247 -15.00 22.97 15.74
CA ARG A 247 -16.22 23.78 15.79
C ARG A 247 -16.28 24.46 17.14
N TRP A 248 -16.63 25.75 17.14
CA TRP A 248 -16.74 26.57 18.34
C TRP A 248 -18.18 26.56 18.82
N HIS A 249 -18.36 26.38 20.11
CA HIS A 249 -19.66 26.33 20.77
C HIS A 249 -19.64 27.22 22.00
N ASP A 250 -20.76 27.90 22.25
CA ASP A 250 -21.00 28.63 23.49
C ASP A 250 -21.54 27.64 24.54
N GLU A 251 -20.91 27.56 25.71
CA GLU A 251 -21.37 26.72 26.82
C GLU A 251 -22.45 27.40 27.71
N GLY A 252 -22.92 28.59 27.33
CA GLY A 252 -24.00 29.32 28.00
C GLY A 252 -23.55 30.37 29.03
N ASP A 253 -22.25 30.47 29.28
CA ASP A 253 -21.60 31.50 30.11
C ASP A 253 -20.85 32.55 29.26
N GLY A 254 -21.01 32.53 27.93
CA GLY A 254 -20.28 33.37 26.98
C GLY A 254 -18.87 32.86 26.65
N ARG A 255 -18.43 31.74 27.25
CA ARG A 255 -17.15 31.11 26.92
C ARG A 255 -17.29 30.25 25.66
N GLN A 256 -16.42 30.52 24.70
CA GLN A 256 -16.29 29.72 23.49
C GLN A 256 -15.35 28.53 23.73
N VAL A 257 -15.86 27.32 23.48
CA VAL A 257 -15.09 26.07 23.56
C VAL A 257 -15.07 25.40 22.19
N ALA A 258 -13.89 24.97 21.77
CA ALA A 258 -13.72 24.26 20.51
C ALA A 258 -13.75 22.74 20.71
N TYR A 259 -14.67 22.05 20.04
CA TYR A 259 -14.69 20.59 19.94
C TYR A 259 -14.20 20.14 18.58
N VAL A 260 -13.59 18.95 18.53
CA VAL A 260 -13.28 18.31 17.26
C VAL A 260 -14.53 17.61 16.76
N HIS A 261 -14.89 17.90 15.51
CA HIS A 261 -16.03 17.36 14.80
C HIS A 261 -15.56 16.50 13.65
N VAL A 262 -16.31 15.42 13.39
CA VAL A 262 -16.14 14.56 12.22
C VAL A 262 -17.49 14.31 11.60
N GLU A 263 -17.61 14.56 10.31
CA GLU A 263 -18.82 14.28 9.55
C GLU A 263 -18.77 12.85 8.99
N ILE A 264 -19.94 12.23 8.82
CA ILE A 264 -20.06 10.91 8.17
C ILE A 264 -19.41 10.96 6.78
N VAL A 265 -19.71 12.01 6.00
CA VAL A 265 -19.20 12.15 4.62
C VAL A 265 -17.67 12.21 4.56
N ASP A 266 -17.02 12.85 5.53
CA ASP A 266 -15.55 12.93 5.59
C ASP A 266 -14.95 11.54 5.82
N LEU A 267 -15.51 10.78 6.75
CA LEU A 267 -15.04 9.45 7.12
C LEU A 267 -15.32 8.41 6.03
N GLU A 268 -16.43 8.56 5.30
CA GLU A 268 -16.74 7.77 4.12
C GLU A 268 -15.77 8.04 2.97
N ASN A 269 -15.46 9.31 2.68
CA ASN A 269 -14.49 9.66 1.63
C ASN A 269 -13.09 9.13 1.97
N GLU A 270 -12.69 9.24 3.24
CA GLU A 270 -11.45 8.65 3.77
C GLU A 270 -11.44 7.12 3.61
N ALA A 271 -12.55 6.44 3.95
CA ALA A 271 -12.67 5.00 3.77
C ALA A 271 -12.65 4.57 2.29
N ARG A 272 -13.35 5.31 1.42
CA ARG A 272 -13.38 5.08 -0.02
C ARG A 272 -11.99 5.09 -0.63
N ALA A 273 -11.12 6.02 -0.22
CA ALA A 273 -9.76 6.09 -0.72
C ALA A 273 -8.95 4.81 -0.42
N ALA A 274 -9.03 4.29 0.81
CA ALA A 274 -8.37 3.04 1.19
C ALA A 274 -8.97 1.82 0.47
N LEU A 275 -10.31 1.73 0.42
CA LEU A 275 -11.01 0.65 -0.27
C LEU A 275 -10.66 0.63 -1.76
N ALA A 276 -10.66 1.79 -2.42
CA ALA A 276 -10.37 1.90 -3.85
C ALA A 276 -8.93 1.48 -4.17
N ALA A 277 -7.95 1.95 -3.38
CA ALA A 277 -6.57 1.54 -3.57
C ALA A 277 -6.39 0.02 -3.41
N PHE A 278 -6.97 -0.55 -2.35
CA PHE A 278 -6.81 -1.97 -2.07
C PHE A 278 -7.55 -2.87 -3.06
N TYR A 279 -8.82 -2.59 -3.33
CA TYR A 279 -9.62 -3.35 -4.31
C TYR A 279 -8.94 -3.34 -5.68
N ASN A 280 -8.52 -2.16 -6.17
CA ASN A 280 -7.88 -2.05 -7.46
C ASN A 280 -6.54 -2.79 -7.51
N ALA A 281 -5.71 -2.67 -6.46
CA ALA A 281 -4.43 -3.37 -6.42
C ALA A 281 -4.59 -4.89 -6.36
N LEU A 282 -5.56 -5.39 -5.58
CA LEU A 282 -5.84 -6.82 -5.51
C LEU A 282 -6.42 -7.36 -6.82
N ASN A 283 -7.37 -6.63 -7.43
CA ASN A 283 -7.97 -7.00 -8.71
C ASN A 283 -6.92 -7.06 -9.83
N TYR A 284 -6.07 -6.03 -9.91
CA TYR A 284 -4.98 -5.99 -10.89
C TYR A 284 -3.98 -7.12 -10.67
N THR A 285 -3.63 -7.41 -9.42
CA THR A 285 -2.74 -8.53 -9.08
C THR A 285 -3.35 -9.86 -9.50
N ALA A 286 -4.63 -10.11 -9.19
CA ALA A 286 -5.29 -11.34 -9.62
C ALA A 286 -5.34 -11.47 -11.15
N SER A 287 -5.56 -10.36 -11.87
CA SER A 287 -5.48 -10.34 -13.33
C SER A 287 -4.08 -10.69 -13.84
N TYR A 288 -3.03 -10.07 -13.29
CA TYR A 288 -1.64 -10.36 -13.65
C TYR A 288 -1.26 -11.83 -13.42
N PHE A 289 -1.72 -12.41 -12.31
CA PHE A 289 -1.50 -13.81 -11.98
C PHE A 289 -2.46 -14.78 -12.68
N GLY A 290 -3.48 -14.30 -13.39
CA GLY A 290 -4.49 -15.12 -14.05
C GLY A 290 -5.34 -15.95 -13.08
N TRP A 291 -5.63 -15.42 -11.90
CA TRP A 291 -6.50 -16.08 -10.93
C TRP A 291 -7.98 -15.84 -11.27
N PRO A 292 -8.86 -16.81 -10.99
CA PRO A 292 -10.31 -16.58 -11.00
C PRO A 292 -10.73 -15.41 -10.10
N THR A 293 -11.75 -14.67 -10.52
CA THR A 293 -12.17 -13.42 -9.84
C THR A 293 -13.33 -13.60 -8.86
N ALA A 294 -13.69 -14.83 -8.48
CA ALA A 294 -14.91 -15.07 -7.69
C ALA A 294 -14.90 -14.33 -6.33
N GLU A 295 -13.76 -14.33 -5.64
CA GLU A 295 -13.55 -13.66 -4.36
C GLU A 295 -13.56 -12.13 -4.51
N ILE A 296 -13.00 -11.62 -5.61
CA ILE A 296 -12.97 -10.19 -5.92
C ILE A 296 -14.36 -9.70 -6.29
N ASN A 297 -15.11 -10.45 -7.10
CA ASN A 297 -16.49 -10.14 -7.45
C ASN A 297 -17.40 -10.16 -6.20
N ARG A 298 -17.13 -11.07 -5.25
CA ARG A 298 -17.82 -11.07 -3.95
C ARG A 298 -17.53 -9.80 -3.17
N LEU A 299 -16.26 -9.38 -3.10
CA LEU A 299 -15.87 -8.13 -2.45
C LEU A 299 -16.52 -6.92 -3.12
N GLU A 300 -16.55 -6.88 -4.44
CA GLU A 300 -17.19 -5.84 -5.24
C GLU A 300 -18.67 -5.70 -4.89
N ALA A 301 -19.41 -6.82 -4.83
CA ALA A 301 -20.81 -6.82 -4.43
C ALA A 301 -21.01 -6.29 -3.00
N GLN A 302 -20.13 -6.67 -2.06
CA GLN A 302 -20.17 -6.17 -0.69
C GLN A 302 -19.88 -4.66 -0.61
N ILE A 303 -18.97 -4.16 -1.44
CA ILE A 303 -18.67 -2.72 -1.52
C ILE A 303 -19.85 -1.95 -2.12
N GLU A 304 -20.43 -2.42 -3.21
CA GLU A 304 -21.57 -1.75 -3.87
C GLU A 304 -22.82 -1.77 -2.98
N GLU A 305 -23.05 -2.83 -2.19
CA GLU A 305 -24.14 -2.88 -1.22
C GLU A 305 -24.01 -1.78 -0.15
N ALA A 306 -22.82 -1.63 0.43
CA ALA A 306 -22.59 -0.66 1.49
C ALA A 306 -22.33 0.77 0.97
N ILE A 307 -21.85 0.90 -0.27
CA ILE A 307 -21.48 2.15 -0.92
C ILE A 307 -21.95 2.12 -2.39
N PRO A 308 -23.25 2.35 -2.68
CA PRO A 308 -23.83 2.18 -4.03
C PRO A 308 -23.31 3.11 -5.13
N THR A 309 -22.46 4.08 -4.77
CA THR A 309 -21.80 5.01 -5.69
C THR A 309 -20.29 4.83 -5.67
N PHE A 310 -19.81 3.64 -5.32
CA PHE A 310 -18.38 3.39 -5.26
C PHE A 310 -17.76 3.25 -6.65
N PHE A 311 -18.42 2.51 -7.54
CA PHE A 311 -17.96 2.22 -8.90
C PHE A 311 -18.57 3.14 -9.98
N ARG A 312 -19.25 4.23 -9.58
CA ARG A 312 -20.00 5.13 -10.48
C ARG A 312 -19.50 6.56 -10.41
#